data_AF-A0A965QVD3-F1
#
_entry.id   AF-A0A965QVD3-F1
#
_cell.length_a   1.000
_cell.length_b   1.000
_cell.length_c   1.000
_cell.angle_alpha   90.00
_cell.angle_beta   90.00
_cell.angle_gamma   90.00
#
_symmetry.space_group_name_H-M   'P 1'
#
loop_
_entity.id
_entity.type
_entity.pdbx_description
1 polymer ?
#
loop_
_entity_poly.entity_id
_entity_poly.type
_entity_poly.pdbx_seq_one_letter_code
_entity_poly.pdbx_strand_id
1 'polypeptide(L)'
;MRLTLRTLLAWIDGMLPADDQRALGEKVAASGVAAQLVGRIKAAVERAELPAPAVVGKGLADDANTVAEFLDNTLPGEKLEGFERICIDSDIHLAEAAACHRLLTEMNRDPANANTPPRLKDRLLAVVAEHAPAPSRALQHEESVAIVRDLRAAVDAASRSAAGRRRPVGAWAAA
;
A
#
# COMPACT_ATOMS: atom_id res chain seq x y z
N MET A 1 17.49 -2.22 20.59
CA MET A 1 17.06 -2.30 19.17
C MET A 1 17.74 -3.46 18.42
N ARG A 2 16.99 -4.15 17.55
CA ARG A 2 17.51 -5.12 16.56
C ARG A 2 18.05 -4.38 15.33
N LEU A 3 18.97 -5.01 14.60
CA LEU A 3 19.52 -4.46 13.37
C LEU A 3 18.79 -5.11 12.19
N THR A 4 17.72 -4.46 11.73
CA THR A 4 16.90 -4.89 10.57
C THR A 4 16.86 -3.80 9.51
N LEU A 5 16.44 -4.13 8.29
CA LEU A 5 16.32 -3.15 7.21
C LEU A 5 15.44 -1.96 7.64
N ARG A 6 14.28 -2.24 8.24
CA ARG A 6 13.38 -1.20 8.76
C ARG A 6 14.08 -0.24 9.73
N THR A 7 14.83 -0.77 10.70
CA THR A 7 15.54 0.07 11.68
C THR A 7 16.66 0.88 11.03
N LEU A 8 17.31 0.34 9.99
CA LEU A 8 18.32 1.08 9.23
C LEU A 8 17.70 2.22 8.43
N LEU A 9 16.54 2.02 7.79
CA LEU A 9 15.83 3.10 7.08
C LEU A 9 15.41 4.22 8.03
N ALA A 10 14.80 3.87 9.16
CA ALA A 10 14.42 4.83 10.19
C ALA A 10 15.64 5.62 10.72
N TRP A 11 16.80 4.97 10.84
CA TRP A 11 18.04 5.64 11.24
C TRP A 11 18.62 6.53 10.14
N ILE A 12 18.67 6.07 8.90
CA ILE A 12 19.17 6.85 7.75
C ILE A 12 18.38 8.15 7.61
N ASP A 13 17.06 8.04 7.76
CA ASP A 13 16.17 9.19 7.61
C ASP A 13 15.93 9.93 8.94
N GLY A 14 16.62 9.58 10.03
CA GLY A 14 16.57 10.33 11.29
C GLY A 14 15.19 10.35 11.97
N MET A 15 14.46 9.24 11.88
CA MET A 15 13.13 9.03 12.45
C MET A 15 13.16 8.34 13.83
N LEU A 16 14.35 8.01 14.35
CA LEU A 16 14.50 7.41 15.67
C LEU A 16 14.69 8.48 16.77
N PRO A 17 14.29 8.18 18.03
CA PRO A 17 14.68 8.97 19.19
C PRO A 17 16.20 9.12 19.30
N ALA A 18 16.69 10.19 19.92
CA ALA A 18 18.13 10.51 19.97
C ALA A 18 19.01 9.38 20.55
N ASP A 19 18.52 8.66 21.57
CA ASP A 19 19.24 7.55 22.18
C ASP A 19 19.34 6.34 21.25
N ASP A 20 18.22 6.01 20.60
CA ASP A 20 18.15 4.94 19.60
C ASP A 20 18.98 5.26 18.36
N GLN A 21 18.99 6.53 17.94
CA GLN A 21 19.80 7.02 16.83
C GLN A 21 21.30 6.81 17.09
N ARG A 22 21.77 7.11 18.31
CA ARG A 22 23.16 6.87 18.73
C ARG A 22 23.47 5.38 18.85
N ALA A 23 22.63 4.63 19.57
CA ALA A 23 22.83 3.21 19.80
C ALA A 23 22.83 2.39 18.51
N LEU A 24 21.98 2.73 17.53
CA LEU A 24 22.01 2.07 16.23
C LEU A 24 23.22 2.49 15.40
N GLY A 25 23.62 3.77 15.46
CA GLY A 25 24.84 4.24 14.80
C GLY A 25 26.10 3.50 15.25
N GLU A 26 26.26 3.27 16.56
CA GLU A 26 27.36 2.47 17.12
C GLU A 26 27.34 1.02 16.59
N LYS A 27 26.15 0.42 16.49
CA LYS A 27 26.00 -0.94 15.93
C LYS A 27 26.33 -1.01 14.45
N VAL A 28 25.95 0.01 13.68
CA VAL A 28 26.31 0.10 12.25
C VAL A 28 27.82 0.24 12.10
N ALA A 29 28.47 1.09 12.90
CA ALA A 29 29.92 1.27 12.86
C ALA A 29 30.68 -0.01 13.26
N ALA A 30 30.15 -0.77 14.23
CA ALA A 30 30.75 -2.04 14.67
C ALA A 30 30.51 -3.20 13.69
N SER A 31 29.55 -3.08 12.76
CA SER A 31 29.17 -4.14 11.82
C SER A 31 29.49 -3.76 10.38
N GLY A 32 30.56 -4.35 9.83
CA GLY A 32 30.94 -4.13 8.42
C GLY A 32 29.82 -4.45 7.43
N VAL A 33 29.01 -5.49 7.71
CA VAL A 33 27.85 -5.86 6.90
C VAL A 33 26.77 -4.77 6.94
N ALA A 34 26.51 -4.18 8.11
CA ALA A 34 25.56 -3.09 8.26
C ALA A 34 26.02 -1.83 7.52
N ALA A 35 27.30 -1.47 7.66
CA ALA A 35 27.87 -0.32 6.96
C ALA A 35 27.80 -0.48 5.43
N GLN A 36 28.10 -1.68 4.92
CA GLN A 36 27.95 -1.98 3.49
C GLN A 36 26.49 -1.90 3.04
N LEU A 37 25.54 -2.42 3.82
CA LEU A 37 24.12 -2.34 3.49
C LEU A 37 23.62 -0.89 3.46
N VAL A 38 24.04 -0.05 4.42
CA VAL A 38 23.74 1.39 4.42
C VAL A 38 24.29 2.07 3.16
N GLY A 39 25.53 1.74 2.77
CA GLY A 39 26.11 2.23 1.52
C GLY A 39 25.31 1.80 0.29
N ARG A 40 24.91 0.52 0.23
CA ARG A 40 24.07 -0.03 -0.85
C ARG A 40 22.70 0.64 -0.91
N ILE A 41 22.05 0.88 0.22
CA ILE A 41 20.74 1.58 0.28
C ILE A 41 20.85 2.95 -0.38
N LYS A 42 21.83 3.76 0.03
CA LYS A 42 22.03 5.12 -0.53
C LYS A 42 22.32 5.07 -2.02
N ALA A 43 23.23 4.19 -2.44
CA ALA A 43 23.60 4.03 -3.84
C ALA A 43 22.47 3.46 -4.71
N ALA A 44 21.54 2.69 -4.14
CA ALA A 44 20.36 2.19 -4.86
C ALA A 44 19.36 3.32 -5.11
N VAL A 45 19.06 4.15 -4.10
CA VAL A 45 18.13 5.29 -4.23
C VAL A 45 18.63 6.34 -5.22
N GLU A 46 19.94 6.56 -5.32
CA GLU A 46 20.52 7.54 -6.25
C GLU A 46 20.64 7.04 -7.70
N ARG A 47 20.41 5.74 -7.96
CA ARG A 47 20.64 5.12 -9.27
C ARG A 47 19.42 5.27 -10.18
N ALA A 48 19.40 6.34 -10.97
CA ALA A 48 18.31 6.67 -11.89
C ALA A 48 18.02 5.61 -12.97
N GLU A 49 18.96 4.70 -13.24
CA GLU A 49 18.79 3.61 -14.22
C GLU A 49 18.00 2.41 -13.66
N LEU A 50 17.76 2.35 -12.34
CA LEU A 50 16.97 1.27 -11.76
C LEU A 50 15.51 1.42 -12.19
N PRO A 51 14.90 0.36 -12.76
CA PRO A 51 13.49 0.39 -13.07
C PRO A 51 12.66 0.31 -11.78
N ALA A 52 11.41 0.78 -11.84
CA ALA A 52 10.44 0.51 -10.79
C ALA A 52 10.13 -1.01 -10.72
N PRO A 53 9.86 -1.56 -9.52
CA PRO A 53 9.38 -2.94 -9.39
C PRO A 53 8.08 -3.17 -10.18
N ALA A 54 7.89 -4.40 -10.67
CA ALA A 54 6.65 -4.75 -11.36
C ALA A 54 5.52 -4.92 -10.32
N VAL A 55 4.46 -4.11 -10.43
CA VAL A 55 3.31 -4.21 -9.52
C VAL A 55 2.35 -5.30 -10.00
N VAL A 56 2.67 -6.56 -9.68
CA VAL A 56 1.88 -7.73 -10.09
C VAL A 56 0.73 -8.02 -9.09
N GLY A 57 0.82 -7.48 -7.86
CA GLY A 57 -0.16 -7.70 -6.80
C GLY A 57 -0.09 -9.11 -6.22
N LYS A 58 1.07 -9.77 -6.32
CA LYS A 58 1.34 -11.12 -5.82
C LYS A 58 2.71 -11.15 -5.16
N GLY A 59 2.89 -12.05 -4.20
CA GLY A 59 4.16 -12.13 -3.46
C GLY A 59 4.28 -11.05 -2.39
N LEU A 60 5.46 -10.93 -1.80
CA LEU A 60 5.71 -9.97 -0.72
C LEU A 60 6.18 -8.61 -1.23
N ALA A 61 7.10 -8.58 -2.20
CA ALA A 61 7.73 -7.33 -2.64
C ALA A 61 7.08 -6.73 -3.91
N ASP A 62 6.40 -7.55 -4.71
CA ASP A 62 5.65 -7.12 -5.91
C ASP A 62 4.16 -6.79 -5.61
N ASP A 63 3.79 -6.70 -4.33
CA ASP A 63 2.48 -6.28 -3.85
C ASP A 63 2.57 -4.95 -3.08
N ALA A 64 1.95 -3.91 -3.63
CA ALA A 64 1.98 -2.57 -3.06
C ALA A 64 1.37 -2.50 -1.66
N ASN A 65 0.37 -3.34 -1.34
CA ASN A 65 -0.21 -3.37 0.01
C ASN A 65 0.80 -3.89 1.03
N THR A 66 1.53 -4.95 0.69
CA THR A 66 2.60 -5.49 1.56
C THR A 66 3.72 -4.46 1.77
N VAL A 67 4.10 -3.71 0.73
CA VAL A 67 5.07 -2.61 0.86
C VAL A 67 4.54 -1.50 1.79
N ALA A 68 3.27 -1.11 1.64
CA ALA A 68 2.62 -0.14 2.52
C ALA A 68 2.58 -0.61 3.98
N GLU A 69 2.18 -1.86 4.23
CA GLU A 69 2.20 -2.48 5.55
C GLU A 69 3.62 -2.48 6.15
N PHE A 70 4.66 -2.69 5.33
CA PHE A 70 6.05 -2.63 5.78
C PHE A 70 6.43 -1.21 6.24
N LEU A 71 6.09 -0.19 5.44
CA LEU A 71 6.39 1.22 5.68
C LEU A 71 5.62 1.77 6.89
N ASP A 72 4.38 1.34 7.09
CA ASP A 72 3.52 1.74 8.22
C ASP A 72 3.82 0.96 9.50
N ASN A 73 4.80 0.04 9.48
CA ASN A 73 5.14 -0.85 10.58
C ASN A 73 4.00 -1.79 11.02
N THR A 74 3.05 -2.09 10.13
CA THR A 74 1.89 -2.96 10.39
C THR A 74 2.06 -4.36 9.79
N LEU A 75 3.10 -4.59 8.98
CA LEU A 75 3.39 -5.90 8.38
C LEU A 75 3.63 -6.97 9.45
N PRO A 76 2.92 -8.12 9.43
CA PRO A 76 3.08 -9.20 10.39
C PRO A 76 4.51 -9.74 10.44
N GLY A 77 4.98 -10.12 11.64
CA GLY A 77 6.34 -10.62 11.85
C GLY A 77 6.70 -11.84 10.99
N GLU A 78 5.74 -12.71 10.70
CA GLU A 78 5.91 -13.88 9.82
C GLU A 78 6.27 -13.51 8.38
N LYS A 79 5.79 -12.36 7.90
CA LYS A 79 6.07 -11.84 6.56
C LYS A 79 7.26 -10.88 6.54
N LEU A 80 7.54 -10.23 7.67
CA LEU A 80 8.54 -9.18 7.78
C LEU A 80 9.94 -9.66 7.38
N GLU A 81 10.41 -10.76 7.96
CA GLU A 81 11.75 -11.26 7.67
C GLU A 81 11.90 -11.67 6.19
N GLY A 82 10.85 -12.24 5.60
CA GLY A 82 10.80 -12.57 4.18
C GLY A 82 10.85 -11.35 3.28
N PHE A 83 10.10 -10.30 3.64
CA PHE A 83 10.11 -9.03 2.91
C PHE A 83 11.48 -8.35 2.99
N GLU A 84 12.05 -8.22 4.20
CA GLU A 84 13.36 -7.58 4.38
C GLU A 84 14.47 -8.33 3.61
N ARG A 85 14.40 -9.66 3.56
CA ARG A 85 15.31 -10.47 2.75
C ARG A 85 15.23 -10.09 1.27
N ILE A 86 14.03 -10.03 0.70
CA ILE A 86 13.83 -9.71 -0.72
C ILE A 86 14.41 -8.33 -1.05
N CYS A 87 14.17 -7.34 -0.19
CA CYS A 87 14.76 -6.01 -0.35
C CYS A 87 16.30 -6.05 -0.29
N ILE A 88 16.90 -6.79 0.63
CA ILE A 88 18.37 -6.87 0.75
C ILE A 88 19.00 -7.56 -0.48
N ASP A 89 18.31 -8.54 -1.06
CA ASP A 89 18.76 -9.33 -2.19
C ASP A 89 18.53 -8.63 -3.55
N SER A 90 17.66 -7.61 -3.62
CA SER A 90 17.28 -6.93 -4.86
C SER A 90 17.39 -5.41 -4.74
N ASP A 91 18.34 -4.82 -5.47
CA ASP A 91 18.55 -3.36 -5.50
C ASP A 91 17.29 -2.58 -5.95
N ILE A 92 16.45 -3.17 -6.82
CA ILE A 92 15.19 -2.57 -7.26
C ILE A 92 14.22 -2.41 -6.08
N HIS A 93 14.01 -3.49 -5.32
CA HIS A 93 13.13 -3.48 -4.15
C HIS A 93 13.73 -2.69 -2.98
N LEU A 94 15.06 -2.68 -2.86
CA LEU A 94 15.77 -1.88 -1.87
C LEU A 94 15.57 -0.39 -2.14
N ALA A 95 15.74 0.02 -3.40
CA ALA A 95 15.56 1.40 -3.84
C ALA A 95 14.12 1.84 -3.61
N GLU A 96 13.13 1.02 -4.00
CA GLU A 96 11.70 1.32 -3.80
C GLU A 96 11.39 1.57 -2.32
N ALA A 97 11.66 0.60 -1.44
CA ALA A 97 11.34 0.71 -0.03
C ALA A 97 12.06 1.89 0.64
N ALA A 98 13.33 2.12 0.30
CA ALA A 98 14.11 3.22 0.85
C ALA A 98 13.65 4.60 0.34
N ALA A 99 13.36 4.73 -0.96
CA ALA A 99 12.87 5.97 -1.55
C ALA A 99 11.48 6.33 -1.01
N CYS A 100 10.56 5.36 -0.91
CA CYS A 100 9.26 5.56 -0.30
C CYS A 100 9.37 5.98 1.17
N HIS A 101 10.21 5.31 1.96
CA HIS A 101 10.42 5.67 3.36
C HIS A 101 10.94 7.11 3.51
N ARG A 102 11.90 7.51 2.67
CA ARG A 102 12.44 8.87 2.65
C ARG A 102 11.38 9.91 2.27
N LEU A 103 10.62 9.67 1.19
CA LEU A 103 9.54 10.55 0.76
C LEU A 103 8.49 10.75 1.86
N LEU A 104 8.03 9.65 2.48
CA LEU A 104 7.08 9.72 3.58
C LEU A 104 7.64 10.49 4.78
N THR A 105 8.94 10.33 5.07
CA THR A 105 9.63 11.09 6.12
C THR A 105 9.69 12.59 5.79
N GLU A 106 10.04 12.95 4.56
CA GLU A 106 10.09 14.35 4.09
C GLU A 106 8.70 15.01 4.11
N MET A 107 7.66 14.26 3.72
CA MET A 107 6.27 14.72 3.80
C MET A 107 5.79 14.90 5.24
N ASN A 108 6.18 14.01 6.15
CA ASN A 108 5.82 14.12 7.56
C ASN A 108 6.53 15.29 8.27
N ARG A 109 7.71 15.70 7.80
CA ARG A 109 8.44 16.85 8.34
C ARG A 109 7.81 18.19 7.98
N ASP A 110 7.40 18.34 6.72
CA ASP A 110 6.74 19.54 6.24
C ASP A 110 5.56 19.17 5.33
N PRO A 111 4.31 19.40 5.79
CA PRO A 111 3.11 19.15 5.00
C PRO A 111 3.09 19.91 3.67
N ALA A 112 3.84 21.02 3.53
CA ALA A 112 3.97 21.73 2.27
C ALA A 112 4.62 20.88 1.17
N ASN A 113 5.46 19.90 1.52
CA ASN A 113 6.08 18.97 0.57
C ASN A 113 5.06 18.03 -0.08
N ALA A 114 3.91 17.79 0.56
CA ALA A 114 2.80 17.04 -0.04
C ALA A 114 1.99 17.88 -1.04
N ASN A 115 2.18 19.20 -1.03
CA ASN A 115 1.35 20.12 -1.79
C ASN A 115 1.83 20.20 -3.24
N THR A 116 1.22 19.39 -4.11
CA THR A 116 1.53 19.39 -5.55
C THR A 116 1.05 20.70 -6.17
N PRO A 117 1.91 21.49 -6.84
CA PRO A 117 1.48 22.70 -7.54
C PRO A 117 0.35 22.39 -8.53
N PRO A 118 -0.72 23.22 -8.64
CA PRO A 118 -1.88 22.91 -9.48
C PRO A 118 -1.51 22.54 -10.92
N ARG A 119 -0.55 23.26 -11.52
CA ARG A 119 -0.05 22.98 -12.87
C ARG A 119 0.63 21.62 -13.01
N LEU A 120 1.31 21.14 -11.96
CA LEU A 120 1.95 19.83 -11.98
C LEU A 120 0.90 18.73 -11.87
N LYS A 121 -0.13 18.91 -11.04
CA LYS A 121 -1.28 18.01 -10.95
C LYS A 121 -1.97 17.86 -12.31
N ASP A 122 -2.27 18.98 -12.97
CA ASP A 122 -2.93 18.96 -14.28
C ASP A 122 -2.08 18.24 -15.34
N ARG A 123 -0.77 18.51 -15.37
CA ARG A 123 0.17 17.81 -16.26
C ARG A 123 0.26 16.31 -15.97
N LEU A 124 0.31 15.94 -14.70
CA LEU A 124 0.40 14.53 -14.29
C LEU A 124 -0.88 13.78 -14.64
N LEU A 125 -2.05 14.40 -14.42
CA LEU A 125 -3.34 13.86 -14.86
C LEU A 125 -3.42 13.73 -16.38
N ALA A 126 -2.90 14.69 -17.14
CA ALA A 126 -2.84 14.61 -18.60
C ALA A 126 -1.96 13.45 -19.07
N VAL A 127 -0.75 13.29 -18.51
CA VAL A 127 0.16 12.17 -18.81
C VAL A 127 -0.47 10.83 -18.44
N VAL A 128 -1.11 10.74 -17.27
CA VAL A 128 -1.85 9.53 -16.86
C VAL A 128 -3.01 9.25 -17.81
N ALA A 129 -3.76 10.26 -18.26
CA ALA A 129 -4.84 10.07 -19.23
C ALA A 129 -4.33 9.60 -20.61
N GLU A 130 -3.17 10.10 -21.05
CA GLU A 130 -2.51 9.68 -22.30
C GLU A 130 -2.00 8.24 -22.25
N HIS A 131 -1.50 7.80 -21.09
CA HIS A 131 -0.88 6.47 -20.90
C HIS A 131 -1.80 5.48 -20.18
N ALA A 132 -3.02 5.90 -19.82
CA ALA A 132 -3.99 5.03 -19.18
C ALA A 132 -4.29 3.88 -20.15
N PRO A 133 -4.15 2.62 -19.72
CA PRO A 133 -4.61 1.50 -20.53
C PRO A 133 -6.09 1.73 -20.84
N ALA A 134 -6.50 1.40 -22.07
CA ALA A 134 -7.91 1.42 -22.46
C ALA A 134 -8.73 0.73 -21.34
N PRO A 135 -9.83 1.35 -20.87
CA PRO A 135 -10.49 0.94 -19.64
C PRO A 135 -10.93 -0.53 -19.73
N SER A 136 -10.09 -1.44 -19.23
CA SER A 136 -10.36 -2.89 -19.19
C SER A 136 -11.41 -3.27 -18.15
N ARG A 137 -12.11 -2.28 -17.60
CA ARG A 137 -13.10 -2.41 -16.51
C ARG A 137 -14.45 -1.77 -16.79
N ALA A 138 -14.58 -0.96 -17.86
CA ALA A 138 -15.86 -0.33 -18.19
C ALA A 138 -16.95 -1.37 -18.52
N LEU A 139 -16.57 -2.48 -19.17
CA LEU A 139 -17.48 -3.58 -19.49
C LEU A 139 -17.97 -4.35 -18.24
N GLN A 140 -17.15 -4.47 -17.20
CA GLN A 140 -17.55 -5.17 -15.97
C GLN A 140 -18.44 -4.33 -15.05
N HIS A 141 -18.34 -2.99 -15.12
CA HIS A 141 -19.12 -2.10 -14.26
C HIS A 141 -20.58 -2.03 -14.71
N GLU A 142 -20.86 -1.94 -16.01
CA GLU A 142 -22.24 -1.95 -16.53
C GLU A 142 -22.93 -3.29 -16.24
N GLU A 143 -22.25 -4.42 -16.44
CA GLU A 143 -22.78 -5.75 -16.09
C GLU A 143 -23.03 -5.87 -14.58
N SER A 144 -22.10 -5.41 -13.75
CA SER A 144 -22.27 -5.45 -12.28
C SER A 144 -23.42 -4.55 -11.81
N VAL A 145 -23.59 -3.37 -12.42
CA VAL A 145 -24.69 -2.44 -12.12
C VAL A 145 -26.03 -3.02 -12.57
N ALA A 146 -26.08 -3.70 -13.73
CA ALA A 146 -27.26 -4.39 -14.21
C ALA A 146 -27.67 -5.53 -13.26
N ILE A 147 -26.71 -6.37 -12.84
CA ILE A 147 -26.95 -7.46 -11.88
C ILE A 147 -27.49 -6.92 -10.55
N VAL A 148 -26.91 -5.86 -10.00
CA VAL A 148 -27.37 -5.26 -8.73
C VAL A 148 -28.77 -4.67 -8.88
N ARG A 149 -29.07 -4.01 -10.01
CA ARG A 149 -30.40 -3.46 -10.29
C ARG A 149 -31.46 -4.56 -10.38
N ASP A 150 -31.16 -5.63 -11.10
CA ASP A 150 -32.09 -6.73 -11.33
C ASP A 150 -32.32 -7.52 -10.03
N LEU A 151 -31.28 -7.70 -9.21
CA LEU A 151 -31.39 -8.30 -7.88
C LEU A 151 -32.29 -7.46 -6.96
N ARG A 152 -32.13 -6.13 -6.98
CA ARG A 152 -32.97 -5.22 -6.20
C ARG A 152 -34.43 -5.25 -6.64
N ALA A 153 -34.70 -5.28 -7.94
CA ALA A 153 -36.05 -5.40 -8.48
C ALA A 153 -36.73 -6.71 -8.07
N ALA A 154 -35.98 -7.82 -8.05
CA ALA A 154 -36.47 -9.12 -7.60
C ALA A 154 -36.80 -9.12 -6.10
N VAL A 155 -35.95 -8.53 -5.26
CA VAL A 155 -36.19 -8.39 -3.81
C VAL A 155 -37.43 -7.53 -3.53
N ASP A 156 -37.62 -6.44 -4.26
CA ASP A 156 -38.78 -5.58 -4.10
C ASP A 156 -40.08 -6.30 -4.54
N ALA A 157 -40.02 -7.10 -5.61
CA ALA A 157 -41.14 -7.91 -6.07
C ALA A 157 -41.50 -9.02 -5.07
N ALA A 158 -40.49 -9.69 -4.50
CA ALA A 158 -40.68 -10.71 -3.47
C ALA A 158 -41.30 -10.10 -2.20
N SER A 159 -40.85 -8.91 -1.80
CA SER A 159 -41.38 -8.17 -0.65
C SER A 159 -42.85 -7.76 -0.83
N ARG A 160 -43.23 -7.31 -2.04
CA ARG A 160 -44.63 -7.03 -2.39
C ARG A 160 -45.50 -8.29 -2.39
N SER A 161 -44.96 -9.41 -2.89
CA SER A 161 -45.65 -10.70 -2.92
C SER A 161 -45.81 -11.32 -1.52
N ALA A 162 -44.85 -11.09 -0.61
CA ALA A 162 -44.93 -11.47 0.79
C ALA A 162 -45.95 -10.63 1.58
N ALA A 163 -46.08 -9.34 1.26
CA ALA A 163 -47.10 -8.47 1.86
C ALA A 163 -48.54 -8.90 1.47
N GLY A 164 -48.74 -9.42 0.25
CA GLY A 164 -50.03 -9.96 -0.20
C GLY A 164 -50.39 -11.36 0.34
N ARG A 165 -49.42 -12.09 0.92
CA ARG A 165 -49.62 -13.45 1.47
C ARG A 165 -49.80 -13.50 3.00
N ARG A 166 -49.95 -12.35 3.67
CA ARG A 166 -50.38 -12.33 5.08
C ARG A 166 -51.87 -12.66 5.17
N ARG A 167 -52.18 -13.96 5.29
CA ARG A 167 -53.53 -14.41 5.73
C ARG A 167 -53.76 -13.86 7.15
N PRO A 168 -54.95 -13.31 7.47
CA PRO A 168 -55.26 -12.92 8.85
C PRO A 168 -55.29 -14.19 9.71
N VAL A 169 -54.39 -14.26 10.69
CA VAL A 169 -54.46 -15.22 11.80
C VAL A 169 -55.59 -14.73 12.70
N GLY A 170 -56.81 -15.17 12.42
CA GLY A 170 -58.01 -14.65 13.09
C GLY A 170 -59.30 -15.26 12.58
N ALA A 171 -59.35 -16.56 12.36
CA ALA A 171 -60.59 -17.31 12.28
C ALA A 171 -60.24 -18.72 12.77
N TRP A 172 -60.95 -19.17 13.80
CA TRP A 172 -60.97 -20.50 14.46
C TRP A 172 -60.93 -20.30 15.99
N ALA A 173 -62.01 -19.72 16.54
CA ALA A 173 -62.51 -19.99 17.90
C ALA A 173 -63.76 -19.11 18.17
N ALA A 174 -64.93 -19.55 17.70
CA ALA A 174 -66.21 -19.23 18.32
C ALA A 174 -67.28 -20.23 17.83
N ALA A 175 -67.94 -20.85 18.83
CA ALA A 175 -69.08 -21.78 18.80
C ALA A 175 -68.77 -23.24 18.41
#